data_AF-A0A8H7VK65-F1
#
_entry.id   AF-A0A8H7VK65-F1
#
_cell.length_a   1.000
_cell.length_b   1.000
_cell.length_c   1.000
_cell.angle_alpha   90.00
_cell.angle_beta   90.00
_cell.angle_gamma   90.00
#
_symmetry.space_group_name_H-M   'P 1'
#
loop_
_entity.id
_entity.type
_entity.pdbx_description
1 polymer ?
#
loop_
_entity_poly.entity_id
_entity_poly.type
_entity_poly.pdbx_seq_one_letter_code
_entity_poly.pdbx_strand_id
1 'polypeptide(L)'
;MSDNKNPYKNPNFQNYRTNPIDQLIDEDEENFTMTKQEITFDPPFRARVREPDTYHGDHNLDAAIGWIRSVERYLEMVELEQTRWIDYTATLFREEADTWWRQQELLHANDDWVDFKKRFLANFSPPNHRQLARDRLAALVQTGTVADYVTQFQASWSSVPMMGEEEALDRFQRGLHPHIRLQVMTRFPETPDVAMNLALAVEAAQQRSQTILGEASRFPP
;
A
#
# COMPACT_ATOMS: atom_id res chain seq x y z
N MET A 1 45.89 -15.82 44.37
CA MET A 1 44.73 -15.53 43.51
C MET A 1 43.49 -15.98 44.26
N SER A 2 42.53 -15.06 44.33
CA SER A 2 41.49 -14.95 45.34
C SER A 2 40.39 -16.00 45.25
N ASP A 3 39.81 -16.25 46.43
CA ASP A 3 38.54 -16.93 46.69
C ASP A 3 37.41 -16.51 45.75
N ASN A 4 36.62 -17.49 45.27
CA ASN A 4 35.19 -17.25 45.08
C ASN A 4 34.39 -18.51 45.48
N LYS A 5 33.72 -18.38 46.63
CA LYS A 5 32.85 -19.37 47.25
C LYS A 5 31.50 -19.34 46.53
N ASN A 6 31.14 -20.44 45.87
CA ASN A 6 29.78 -20.62 45.35
C ASN A 6 28.79 -20.79 46.53
N PRO A 7 27.81 -19.89 46.73
CA PRO A 7 27.06 -19.78 47.99
C PRO A 7 25.79 -20.65 48.08
N TYR A 8 25.69 -21.76 47.35
CA TYR A 8 24.51 -22.64 47.41
C TYR A 8 24.83 -24.10 47.79
N LYS A 9 25.76 -24.30 48.73
CA LYS A 9 25.73 -25.49 49.61
C LYS A 9 24.83 -25.18 50.81
N ASN A 10 23.52 -25.43 50.68
CA ASN A 10 22.68 -25.62 51.85
C ASN A 10 22.42 -27.13 52.02
N PRO A 11 22.95 -27.77 53.08
CA PRO A 11 22.76 -29.18 53.37
C PRO A 11 21.48 -29.36 54.16
N ASN A 12 20.34 -29.55 53.48
CA ASN A 12 19.10 -30.04 54.10
C ASN A 12 18.07 -30.48 53.03
N PHE A 13 18.40 -31.54 52.29
CA PHE A 13 17.41 -32.30 51.53
C PHE A 13 17.04 -33.57 52.28
N GLN A 14 16.32 -33.41 53.40
CA GLN A 14 15.51 -34.48 53.97
C GLN A 14 14.06 -34.17 53.60
N ASN A 15 13.51 -35.04 52.76
CA ASN A 15 12.08 -35.23 52.46
C ASN A 15 11.41 -34.21 51.51
N TYR A 16 11.61 -34.41 50.20
CA TYR A 16 10.53 -34.20 49.23
C TYR A 16 10.36 -35.46 48.38
N ARG A 17 9.14 -35.99 48.50
CA ARG A 17 8.49 -37.10 47.81
C ARG A 17 9.07 -37.41 46.42
N THR A 18 9.41 -38.68 46.20
CA THR A 18 9.62 -39.27 44.88
C THR A 18 8.47 -38.90 43.95
N ASN A 19 8.82 -38.30 42.81
CA ASN A 19 7.87 -37.92 41.78
C ASN A 19 7.28 -39.22 41.16
N PRO A 20 5.95 -39.38 41.03
CA PRO A 20 5.34 -40.64 40.55
C PRO A 20 5.62 -41.00 39.09
N ILE A 21 6.47 -40.23 38.39
CA ILE A 21 6.75 -40.37 36.97
C ILE A 21 7.97 -41.27 36.71
N ASP A 22 8.90 -41.39 37.68
CA ASP A 22 10.11 -42.21 37.53
C ASP A 22 9.88 -43.71 37.79
N GLN A 23 8.63 -44.15 37.95
CA GLN A 23 8.24 -45.56 38.17
C GLN A 23 7.40 -46.16 37.02
N LEU A 24 7.30 -45.49 35.87
CA LEU A 24 6.51 -45.97 34.72
C LEU A 24 7.32 -46.02 33.41
N ILE A 25 8.65 -46.11 33.50
CA ILE A 25 9.51 -46.37 32.35
C ILE A 25 10.18 -47.71 32.59
N ASP A 26 9.41 -48.78 32.46
CA ASP A 26 9.85 -50.11 32.06
C ASP A 26 8.59 -50.99 32.03
N GLU A 27 8.43 -51.78 30.96
CA GLU A 27 7.31 -52.68 30.65
C GLU A 27 6.12 -52.01 29.94
N ASP A 28 6.23 -51.88 28.60
CA ASP A 28 5.20 -52.27 27.62
C ASP A 28 5.63 -51.82 26.20
N GLU A 29 6.62 -52.53 25.64
CA GLU A 29 7.13 -52.30 24.27
C GLU A 29 6.29 -52.97 23.17
N GLU A 30 5.13 -53.55 23.48
CA GLU A 30 4.30 -54.25 22.50
C GLU A 30 2.81 -53.89 22.65
N ASN A 31 2.38 -52.82 22.00
CA ASN A 31 1.10 -52.68 21.28
C ASN A 31 0.66 -51.22 21.19
N PHE A 32 1.18 -50.48 20.21
CA PHE A 32 0.38 -49.40 19.63
C PHE A 32 0.69 -49.24 18.15
N THR A 33 0.08 -50.11 17.35
CA THR A 33 -0.18 -49.85 15.93
C THR A 33 -1.16 -48.68 15.83
N MET A 34 -0.63 -47.45 15.92
CA MET A 34 -1.41 -46.24 15.76
C MET A 34 -1.87 -46.14 14.31
N THR A 35 -3.18 -46.32 14.13
CA THR A 35 -3.90 -46.12 12.88
C THR A 35 -3.61 -44.71 12.39
N LYS A 36 -3.02 -44.59 11.21
CA LYS A 36 -2.76 -43.31 10.52
C LYS A 36 -4.10 -42.68 10.14
N GLN A 37 -4.75 -42.00 11.09
CA GLN A 37 -5.86 -41.11 10.79
C GLN A 37 -5.28 -39.94 10.00
N GLU A 38 -5.69 -39.84 8.74
CA GLU A 38 -5.44 -38.68 7.89
C GLU A 38 -5.98 -37.44 8.62
N ILE A 39 -5.07 -36.61 9.11
CA ILE A 39 -5.40 -35.25 9.51
C ILE A 39 -5.77 -34.53 8.21
N THR A 40 -7.07 -34.50 7.91
CA THR A 40 -7.62 -33.58 6.91
C THR A 40 -7.38 -32.18 7.45
N PHE A 41 -6.29 -31.55 7.01
CA PHE A 41 -6.15 -30.11 7.11
C PHE A 41 -7.30 -29.52 6.31
N ASP A 42 -8.25 -28.88 6.98
CA ASP A 42 -9.15 -27.95 6.31
C ASP A 42 -8.29 -27.03 5.43
N PRO A 43 -8.61 -26.86 4.14
CA PRO A 43 -7.80 -26.06 3.24
C PRO A 43 -7.62 -24.67 3.87
N PRO A 44 -6.40 -24.10 3.85
CA PRO A 44 -6.16 -22.78 4.41
C PRO A 44 -7.15 -21.80 3.79
N PHE A 45 -7.66 -20.88 4.59
CA PHE A 45 -8.55 -19.80 4.18
C PHE A 45 -8.14 -19.29 2.78
N ARG A 46 -8.85 -19.72 1.74
CA ARG A 46 -8.65 -19.23 0.39
C ARG A 46 -9.35 -17.88 0.34
N ALA A 47 -8.63 -16.84 0.75
CA ALA A 47 -9.04 -15.48 0.45
C ALA A 47 -9.29 -15.43 -1.06
N ARG A 48 -10.56 -15.32 -1.46
CA ARG A 48 -10.90 -15.20 -2.88
C ARG A 48 -10.26 -13.92 -3.36
N VAL A 49 -9.26 -14.04 -4.24
CA VAL A 49 -8.64 -12.87 -4.85
C VAL A 49 -9.76 -12.10 -5.55
N ARG A 50 -9.86 -10.80 -5.27
CA ARG A 50 -10.90 -9.96 -5.86
C ARG A 50 -10.63 -9.84 -7.36
N GLU A 51 -11.57 -10.32 -8.17
CA GLU A 51 -11.52 -10.15 -9.62
C GLU A 51 -11.50 -8.64 -9.98
N PRO A 52 -10.75 -8.24 -11.02
CA PRO A 52 -10.76 -6.87 -11.50
C PRO A 52 -12.15 -6.48 -12.04
N ASP A 53 -12.51 -5.21 -11.90
CA ASP A 53 -13.75 -4.68 -12.47
C ASP A 53 -13.67 -4.61 -14.01
N THR A 54 -14.80 -4.48 -14.69
CA THR A 54 -14.83 -4.31 -16.16
C THR A 54 -14.42 -2.91 -16.59
N TYR A 55 -13.85 -2.78 -17.79
CA TYR A 55 -13.45 -1.48 -18.36
C TYR A 55 -14.32 -1.09 -19.53
N HIS A 56 -14.96 0.08 -19.44
CA HIS A 56 -15.96 0.54 -20.42
C HIS A 56 -15.38 1.46 -21.50
N GLY A 57 -14.13 1.93 -21.33
CA GLY A 57 -13.46 2.83 -22.29
C GLY A 57 -13.31 4.27 -21.83
N ASP A 58 -13.29 4.55 -20.52
CA ASP A 58 -13.09 5.91 -20.01
C ASP A 58 -11.84 6.57 -20.62
N HIS A 59 -11.96 7.72 -21.29
CA HIS A 59 -10.81 8.49 -21.78
C HIS A 59 -10.11 9.27 -20.65
N ASN A 60 -9.77 8.55 -19.58
CA ASN A 60 -9.05 9.07 -18.44
C ASN A 60 -7.84 8.16 -18.18
N LEU A 61 -6.64 8.67 -18.41
CA LEU A 61 -5.42 7.87 -18.23
C LEU A 61 -5.26 7.36 -16.79
N ASP A 62 -5.67 8.13 -15.77
CA ASP A 62 -5.56 7.70 -14.37
C ASP A 62 -6.45 6.47 -14.11
N ALA A 63 -7.65 6.47 -14.69
CA ALA A 63 -8.57 5.34 -14.62
C ALA A 63 -8.04 4.13 -15.42
N ALA A 64 -7.52 4.35 -16.62
CA ALA A 64 -6.91 3.31 -17.44
C ALA A 64 -5.68 2.66 -16.75
N ILE A 65 -4.80 3.47 -16.16
CA ILE A 65 -3.63 3.01 -15.39
C ILE A 65 -4.07 2.27 -14.12
N GLY A 66 -5.06 2.81 -13.40
CA GLY A 66 -5.59 2.17 -12.20
C GLY A 66 -6.19 0.80 -12.52
N TRP A 67 -6.96 0.73 -13.60
CA TRP A 67 -7.59 -0.50 -14.06
C TRP A 67 -6.56 -1.55 -14.48
N ILE A 68 -5.60 -1.20 -15.35
CA ILE A 68 -4.59 -2.17 -15.83
C ILE A 68 -3.75 -2.71 -14.67
N ARG A 69 -3.38 -1.85 -13.69
CA ARG A 69 -2.66 -2.28 -12.49
C ARG A 69 -3.49 -3.23 -11.63
N SER A 70 -4.80 -3.03 -11.56
CA SER A 70 -5.69 -3.94 -10.83
C SER A 70 -5.76 -5.32 -11.47
N VAL A 71 -5.73 -5.37 -12.81
CA VAL A 71 -5.67 -6.61 -13.60
C VAL A 71 -4.32 -7.31 -13.38
N GLU A 72 -3.20 -6.61 -13.49
CA GLU A 72 -1.86 -7.16 -13.23
C GLU A 72 -1.78 -7.81 -11.85
N ARG A 73 -2.20 -7.08 -10.81
CA ARG A 73 -2.18 -7.60 -9.43
C ARG A 73 -3.02 -8.87 -9.28
N TYR A 74 -4.18 -8.94 -9.94
CA TYR A 74 -5.00 -10.15 -9.91
C TYR A 74 -4.30 -11.31 -10.61
N LEU A 75 -3.78 -11.08 -11.82
CA LEU A 75 -3.12 -12.09 -12.64
C LEU A 75 -1.86 -12.65 -11.98
N GLU A 76 -1.10 -11.79 -11.31
CA GLU A 76 0.05 -12.17 -10.48
C GLU A 76 -0.38 -13.04 -9.29
N MET A 77 -1.46 -12.68 -8.60
CA MET A 77 -1.96 -13.45 -7.45
C MET A 77 -2.51 -14.83 -7.82
N VAL A 78 -3.07 -14.98 -9.03
CA VAL A 78 -3.57 -16.27 -9.53
C VAL A 78 -2.50 -17.04 -10.31
N GLU A 79 -1.28 -16.52 -10.40
CA GLU A 79 -0.14 -17.11 -11.10
C GLU A 79 -0.45 -17.49 -12.57
N LEU A 80 -1.23 -16.65 -13.26
CA LEU A 80 -1.54 -16.90 -14.67
C LEU A 80 -0.29 -16.70 -15.53
N GLU A 81 -0.10 -17.55 -16.53
CA GLU A 81 0.99 -17.39 -17.50
C GLU A 81 0.81 -16.10 -18.32
N GLN A 82 1.88 -15.31 -18.50
CA GLN A 82 1.82 -14.02 -19.20
C GLN A 82 1.25 -14.12 -20.63
N THR A 83 1.42 -15.26 -21.29
CA THR A 83 0.84 -15.54 -22.62
C THR A 83 -0.69 -15.46 -22.64
N ARG A 84 -1.35 -15.65 -21.49
CA ARG A 84 -2.82 -15.60 -21.35
C ARG A 84 -3.32 -14.30 -20.71
N TRP A 85 -2.43 -13.39 -20.32
CA TRP A 85 -2.83 -12.16 -19.63
C TRP A 85 -3.67 -11.26 -20.54
N ILE A 86 -3.28 -11.15 -21.81
CA ILE A 86 -4.00 -10.37 -22.81
C ILE A 86 -5.39 -10.98 -23.04
N ASP A 87 -5.48 -12.29 -23.26
CA ASP A 87 -6.74 -13.00 -23.46
C ASP A 87 -7.69 -12.83 -22.28
N TYR A 88 -7.18 -12.98 -21.05
CA TYR A 88 -7.97 -12.73 -19.85
C TYR A 88 -8.46 -11.29 -19.79
N THR A 89 -7.56 -10.33 -20.02
CA THR A 89 -7.88 -8.90 -19.97
C THR A 89 -8.94 -8.52 -21.01
N ALA A 90 -8.89 -9.13 -22.19
CA ALA A 90 -9.89 -8.94 -23.24
C ALA A 90 -11.31 -9.29 -22.77
N THR A 91 -11.47 -10.30 -21.91
CA THR A 91 -12.79 -10.69 -21.37
C THR A 91 -13.42 -9.63 -20.46
N LEU A 92 -12.63 -8.67 -19.97
CA LEU A 92 -13.05 -7.61 -19.06
C LEU A 92 -13.45 -6.32 -19.78
N PHE A 93 -13.22 -6.22 -21.10
CA PHE A 93 -13.61 -5.06 -21.88
C PHE A 93 -15.12 -4.99 -22.12
N ARG A 94 -15.68 -3.79 -22.07
CA ARG A 94 -17.09 -3.49 -22.34
C ARG A 94 -17.19 -2.26 -23.24
N GLU A 95 -18.32 -2.14 -23.94
CA GLU A 95 -18.68 -0.95 -24.73
C GLU A 95 -17.59 -0.49 -25.71
N GLU A 96 -17.05 0.72 -25.49
CA GLU A 96 -16.04 1.32 -26.35
C GLU A 96 -14.73 0.52 -26.29
N ALA A 97 -14.35 0.04 -25.10
CA ALA A 97 -13.15 -0.77 -24.94
C ALA A 97 -13.21 -2.11 -25.67
N ASP A 98 -14.38 -2.76 -25.66
CA ASP A 98 -14.61 -3.99 -26.43
C ASP A 98 -14.56 -3.74 -27.94
N THR A 99 -15.14 -2.62 -28.37
CA THR A 99 -15.11 -2.22 -29.79
C THR A 99 -13.69 -1.94 -30.25
N TRP A 100 -12.89 -1.24 -29.44
CA TRP A 100 -11.47 -1.03 -29.69
C TRP A 100 -10.73 -2.37 -29.77
N TRP A 101 -10.90 -3.25 -28.79
CA TRP A 101 -10.21 -4.55 -28.76
C TRP A 101 -10.49 -5.37 -30.01
N ARG A 102 -11.74 -5.47 -30.46
CA ARG A 102 -12.12 -6.16 -31.71
C ARG A 102 -11.45 -5.59 -32.96
N GLN A 103 -11.23 -4.27 -33.02
CA GLN A 103 -10.48 -3.65 -34.12
C GLN A 103 -8.98 -3.98 -34.07
N GLN A 104 -8.48 -4.26 -32.88
CA GLN A 104 -7.09 -4.51 -32.62
C GLN A 104 -6.71 -6.01 -32.68
N GLU A 105 -7.66 -6.96 -32.56
CA GLU A 105 -7.41 -8.42 -32.56
C GLU A 105 -6.55 -8.90 -33.74
N LEU A 106 -6.72 -8.31 -34.92
CA LEU A 106 -5.94 -8.64 -36.13
C LEU A 106 -4.46 -8.20 -36.05
N LEU A 107 -4.12 -7.33 -35.10
CA LEU A 107 -2.80 -6.71 -34.94
C LEU A 107 -2.01 -7.30 -33.76
N HIS A 108 -2.62 -8.15 -32.91
CA HIS A 108 -2.06 -8.60 -31.63
C HIS A 108 -1.41 -9.99 -31.65
N ALA A 109 -1.33 -10.67 -32.80
CA ALA A 109 -0.89 -12.08 -32.86
C ALA A 109 0.49 -12.38 -32.26
N ASN A 110 1.33 -11.37 -32.02
CA ASN A 110 2.64 -11.50 -31.37
C ASN A 110 2.89 -10.48 -30.25
N ASP A 111 1.86 -9.76 -29.78
CA ASP A 111 2.06 -8.74 -28.75
C ASP A 111 2.34 -9.40 -27.40
N ASP A 112 3.37 -8.92 -26.72
CA ASP A 112 3.57 -9.21 -25.29
C ASP A 112 2.71 -8.27 -24.43
N TRP A 113 2.66 -8.54 -23.13
CA TRP A 113 1.91 -7.71 -22.19
C TRP A 113 2.36 -6.24 -22.19
N VAL A 114 3.64 -5.98 -22.45
CA VAL A 114 4.21 -4.63 -22.45
C VAL A 114 3.68 -3.83 -23.64
N ASP A 115 3.65 -4.43 -24.82
CA ASP A 115 3.17 -3.80 -26.04
C ASP A 115 1.65 -3.61 -26.03
N PHE A 116 0.90 -4.56 -25.48
CA PHE A 116 -0.52 -4.40 -25.19
C PHE A 116 -0.79 -3.17 -24.32
N LYS A 117 -0.08 -3.03 -23.18
CA LYS A 117 -0.24 -1.88 -22.28
C LYS A 117 0.03 -0.55 -22.97
N LYS A 118 1.09 -0.46 -23.79
CA LYS A 118 1.40 0.77 -24.53
C LYS A 118 0.24 1.17 -25.44
N ARG A 119 -0.31 0.22 -26.18
CA ARG A 119 -1.42 0.48 -27.13
C ARG A 119 -2.73 0.82 -26.41
N PHE A 120 -3.04 0.07 -25.35
CA PHE A 120 -4.19 0.33 -24.50
C PHE A 120 -4.12 1.76 -23.92
N LEU A 121 -3.01 2.11 -23.27
CA LEU A 121 -2.83 3.44 -22.70
C LEU A 121 -2.78 4.53 -23.77
N ALA A 122 -2.22 4.28 -24.95
CA ALA A 122 -2.23 5.25 -26.04
C ALA A 122 -3.65 5.54 -26.58
N ASN A 123 -4.52 4.53 -26.64
CA ASN A 123 -5.89 4.68 -27.12
C ASN A 123 -6.79 5.40 -26.09
N PHE A 124 -6.68 5.05 -24.81
CA PHE A 124 -7.49 5.63 -23.74
C PHE A 124 -6.85 6.85 -23.07
N SER A 125 -5.64 7.23 -23.47
CA SER A 125 -5.04 8.52 -23.09
C SER A 125 -5.62 9.64 -23.95
N PRO A 126 -6.25 10.67 -23.38
CA PRO A 126 -6.55 11.87 -24.15
C PRO A 126 -5.22 12.50 -24.65
N PRO A 127 -5.19 13.09 -25.86
CA PRO A 127 -3.98 13.69 -26.44
C PRO A 127 -3.29 14.70 -25.52
N ASN A 128 -4.09 15.40 -24.71
CA ASN A 128 -3.62 16.43 -23.79
C ASN A 128 -3.33 15.92 -22.38
N HIS A 129 -3.35 14.61 -22.11
CA HIS A 129 -3.25 14.08 -20.74
C HIS A 129 -2.01 14.59 -19.98
N ARG A 130 -0.84 14.61 -20.63
CA ARG A 130 0.39 15.14 -20.02
C ARG A 130 0.29 16.62 -19.67
N GLN A 131 -0.40 17.40 -20.51
CA GLN A 131 -0.63 18.81 -20.25
C GLN A 131 -1.65 18.99 -19.13
N LEU A 132 -2.74 18.22 -19.16
CA LEU A 132 -3.77 18.23 -18.12
C LEU A 132 -3.22 17.82 -16.74
N ALA A 133 -2.33 16.82 -16.67
CA ALA A 133 -1.69 16.42 -15.43
C ALA A 133 -0.77 17.54 -14.89
N ARG A 134 -0.02 18.21 -15.77
CA ARG A 134 0.79 19.39 -15.42
C ARG A 134 -0.06 20.58 -14.98
N ASP A 135 -1.19 20.82 -15.65
CA ASP A 135 -2.10 21.91 -15.36
C ASP A 135 -2.83 21.67 -14.04
N ARG A 136 -3.30 20.44 -13.78
CA ARG A 136 -3.86 20.02 -12.49
C ARG A 136 -2.85 20.24 -11.37
N LEU A 137 -1.61 19.79 -11.56
CA LEU A 137 -0.55 19.96 -10.57
C LEU A 137 -0.13 21.42 -10.38
N ALA A 138 -0.17 22.24 -11.44
CA ALA A 138 0.10 23.68 -11.36
C ALA A 138 -1.04 24.46 -10.66
N ALA A 139 -2.29 24.02 -10.84
CA ALA A 139 -3.46 24.59 -10.19
C ALA A 139 -3.70 24.05 -8.77
N LEU A 140 -2.94 23.03 -8.34
CA LEU A 140 -3.17 22.36 -7.07
C LEU A 140 -2.77 23.25 -5.89
N VAL A 141 -3.78 23.71 -5.17
CA VAL A 141 -3.65 24.53 -3.97
C VAL A 141 -4.39 23.88 -2.81
N GLN A 142 -3.92 24.12 -1.59
CA GLN A 142 -4.58 23.68 -0.37
C GLN A 142 -5.88 24.47 -0.19
N THR A 143 -7.02 23.78 -0.33
CA THR A 143 -8.36 24.34 -0.07
C THR A 143 -8.97 23.87 1.24
N GLY A 144 -8.52 22.72 1.76
CA GLY A 144 -8.99 22.11 3.01
C GLY A 144 -7.82 21.76 3.94
N THR A 145 -7.86 20.55 4.50
CA THR A 145 -6.80 20.07 5.40
C THR A 145 -5.48 19.87 4.65
N VAL A 146 -4.36 19.95 5.37
CA VAL A 146 -3.05 19.61 4.80
C VAL A 146 -3.01 18.14 4.40
N ALA A 147 -3.65 17.25 5.16
CA ALA A 147 -3.72 15.83 4.82
C ALA A 147 -4.34 15.59 3.43
N ASP A 148 -5.50 16.18 3.16
CA ASP A 148 -6.15 16.06 1.86
C ASP A 148 -5.31 16.65 0.74
N TYR A 149 -4.62 17.77 1.00
CA TYR A 149 -3.73 18.39 0.03
C TYR A 149 -2.52 17.51 -0.29
N VAL A 150 -1.87 16.92 0.73
CA VAL A 150 -0.75 15.99 0.55
C VAL A 150 -1.15 14.79 -0.30
N THR A 151 -2.30 14.18 0.00
CA THR A 151 -2.81 13.04 -0.79
C THR A 151 -3.04 13.42 -2.26
N GLN A 152 -3.67 14.57 -2.53
CA GLN A 152 -3.90 15.04 -3.90
C GLN A 152 -2.59 15.38 -4.61
N PHE A 153 -1.61 15.95 -3.91
CA PHE A 153 -0.31 16.29 -4.46
C PHE A 153 0.47 15.02 -4.85
N GLN A 154 0.53 14.03 -3.97
CA GLN A 154 1.22 12.75 -4.24
C GLN A 154 0.59 12.00 -5.42
N ALA A 155 -0.75 11.97 -5.50
CA ALA A 155 -1.45 11.37 -6.64
C ALA A 155 -1.13 12.10 -7.96
N SER A 156 -1.11 13.43 -7.94
CA SER A 156 -0.81 14.25 -9.12
C SER A 156 0.65 14.13 -9.54
N TRP A 157 1.59 14.15 -8.59
CA TRP A 157 3.02 14.00 -8.85
C TRP A 157 3.36 12.63 -9.42
N SER A 158 2.75 11.56 -8.89
CA SER A 158 2.89 10.19 -9.42
C SER A 158 2.43 10.06 -10.88
N SER A 159 1.53 10.93 -11.32
CA SER A 159 0.99 10.96 -12.68
C SER A 159 1.86 11.79 -13.65
N VAL A 160 2.90 12.48 -13.16
CA VAL A 160 3.83 13.31 -13.95
C VAL A 160 5.27 12.79 -13.80
N PRO A 161 5.65 11.70 -14.51
CA PRO A 161 6.92 11.00 -14.32
C PRO A 161 8.20 11.76 -14.70
N MET A 162 8.10 13.01 -15.17
CA MET A 162 9.26 13.85 -15.55
C MET A 162 9.54 15.01 -14.57
N MET A 163 8.75 15.17 -13.50
CA MET A 163 8.98 16.24 -12.53
C MET A 163 10.04 15.81 -11.51
N GLY A 164 11.16 16.54 -11.47
CA GLY A 164 12.21 16.32 -10.47
C GLY A 164 11.77 16.72 -9.06
N GLU A 165 12.46 16.20 -8.05
CA GLU A 165 12.15 16.46 -6.64
C GLU A 165 12.22 17.95 -6.25
N GLU A 166 13.17 18.70 -6.79
CA GLU A 166 13.30 20.14 -6.54
C GLU A 166 12.08 20.92 -7.06
N GLU A 167 11.62 20.59 -8.27
CA GLU A 167 10.42 21.19 -8.85
C GLU A 167 9.15 20.77 -8.07
N ALA A 168 9.06 19.51 -7.66
CA ALA A 168 7.97 19.02 -6.83
C ALA A 168 7.92 19.73 -5.48
N LEU A 169 9.07 19.93 -4.83
CA LEU A 169 9.17 20.64 -3.56
C LEU A 169 8.70 22.09 -3.69
N ASP A 170 9.20 22.82 -4.67
CA ASP A 170 8.82 24.21 -4.94
C ASP A 170 7.31 24.34 -5.21
N ARG A 171 6.75 23.45 -6.04
CA ARG A 171 5.31 23.42 -6.31
C ARG A 171 4.47 23.10 -5.08
N PHE A 172 4.87 22.10 -4.29
CA PHE A 172 4.19 21.74 -3.05
C PHE A 172 4.15 22.93 -2.09
N GLN A 173 5.28 23.60 -1.87
CA GLN A 173 5.36 24.77 -1.00
C GLN A 173 4.46 25.91 -1.48
N ARG A 174 4.43 26.18 -2.79
CA ARG A 174 3.58 27.24 -3.37
C ARG A 174 2.09 27.00 -3.19
N GLY A 175 1.66 25.74 -3.27
CA GLY A 175 0.26 25.38 -3.13
C GLY A 175 -0.25 25.32 -1.68
N LEU A 176 0.63 25.29 -0.67
CA LEU A 176 0.22 25.38 0.74
C LEU A 176 -0.45 26.72 1.07
N HIS A 177 -1.36 26.70 2.05
CA HIS A 177 -1.97 27.91 2.58
C HIS A 177 -0.87 28.86 3.11
N PRO A 178 -0.94 30.19 2.84
CA PRO A 178 0.13 31.13 3.17
C PRO A 178 0.73 31.02 4.59
N HIS A 179 -0.09 30.76 5.61
CA HIS A 179 0.34 30.67 7.00
C HIS A 179 1.13 29.37 7.29
N ILE A 180 0.75 28.24 6.69
CA ILE A 180 1.48 26.96 6.80
C ILE A 180 2.75 27.03 5.96
N ARG A 181 2.64 27.56 4.73
CA ARG A 181 3.77 27.76 3.82
C ARG A 181 4.93 28.48 4.50
N LEU A 182 4.66 29.59 5.19
CA LEU A 182 5.70 30.35 5.90
C LEU A 182 6.43 29.49 6.95
N GLN A 183 5.69 28.71 7.74
CA GLN A 183 6.27 27.86 8.78
C GLN A 183 7.10 26.70 8.19
N VAL A 184 6.64 26.13 7.08
CA VAL A 184 7.35 25.07 6.35
C VAL A 184 8.64 25.63 5.73
N MET A 185 8.55 26.76 5.01
CA MET A 185 9.72 27.38 4.37
C MET A 185 10.80 27.81 5.37
N THR A 186 10.41 28.28 6.56
CA THR A 186 11.35 28.67 7.62
C THR A 186 12.15 27.48 8.17
N ARG A 187 11.69 26.25 7.94
CA ARG A 187 12.38 25.02 8.34
C ARG A 187 13.22 24.40 7.23
N PHE A 188 13.30 25.06 6.07
CA PHE A 188 14.16 24.68 4.94
C PHE A 188 14.11 23.19 4.57
N PRO A 189 12.94 22.63 4.20
CA PRO A 189 12.86 21.25 3.76
C PRO A 189 13.69 21.04 2.49
N GLU A 190 14.45 19.94 2.44
CA GLU A 190 15.28 19.57 1.29
C GLU A 190 14.54 18.67 0.29
N THR A 191 13.50 17.97 0.73
CA THR A 191 12.73 17.04 -0.12
C THR A 191 11.22 17.30 0.00
N PRO A 192 10.44 16.92 -1.03
CA PRO A 192 8.97 17.00 -0.98
C PRO A 192 8.39 16.27 0.24
N ASP A 193 8.89 15.08 0.57
CA ASP A 193 8.43 14.30 1.72
C ASP A 193 8.67 15.00 3.06
N VAL A 194 9.83 15.65 3.22
CA VAL A 194 10.11 16.44 4.43
C VAL A 194 9.15 17.63 4.51
N ALA A 195 8.90 18.33 3.40
CA ALA A 195 7.95 19.44 3.37
C ALA A 195 6.52 18.99 3.72
N MET A 196 6.07 17.85 3.20
CA MET A 196 4.76 17.26 3.51
C MET A 196 4.61 16.95 4.99
N ASN A 197 5.60 16.26 5.57
CA ASN A 197 5.60 15.93 7.00
C ASN A 197 5.61 17.17 7.90
N LEU A 198 6.38 18.20 7.52
CA LEU A 198 6.40 19.47 8.24
C LEU A 198 5.05 20.19 8.17
N ALA A 199 4.41 20.22 7.00
CA ALA A 199 3.11 20.84 6.83
C ALA A 199 2.06 20.17 7.71
N LEU A 200 2.03 18.83 7.75
CA LEU A 200 1.14 18.05 8.61
C LEU A 200 1.37 18.35 10.10
N ALA A 201 2.64 18.42 10.52
CA ALA A 201 2.99 18.73 11.91
C ALA A 201 2.56 20.16 12.31
N VAL A 202 2.67 21.12 11.39
CA VAL A 202 2.23 22.50 11.60
C VAL A 202 0.71 22.59 11.80
N GLU A 203 -0.07 21.94 10.93
CA GLU A 203 -1.53 21.91 11.07
C GLU A 203 -1.98 21.25 12.37
N ALA A 204 -1.36 20.11 12.73
CA ALA A 204 -1.66 19.42 13.98
C ALA A 204 -1.35 20.28 15.22
N ALA A 205 -0.26 21.05 15.21
CA ALA A 205 0.09 21.95 16.30
C ALA A 205 -0.93 23.10 16.46
N GLN A 206 -1.45 23.63 15.35
CA GLN A 206 -2.45 24.70 15.36
C GLN A 206 -3.82 24.21 15.84
N GLN A 207 -4.26 23.02 15.43
CA GLN A 207 -5.52 22.44 15.91
C GLN A 207 -5.49 22.22 17.43
N ARG A 208 -4.34 21.77 17.97
CA ARG A 208 -4.15 21.61 19.41
C ARG A 208 -4.22 22.94 20.17
N SER A 209 -3.57 23.99 19.66
CA SER A 209 -3.61 25.30 20.32
C SER A 209 -5.02 25.91 20.32
N GLN A 210 -5.76 25.75 19.22
CA GLN A 210 -7.16 26.21 19.13
C GLN A 210 -8.09 25.45 20.09
N THR A 211 -7.87 24.14 20.26
CA THR A 211 -8.67 23.31 21.18
C THR A 211 -8.47 23.76 22.64
N ILE A 212 -7.21 23.97 23.05
CA ILE A 212 -6.87 24.41 24.41
C ILE A 212 -7.47 25.79 24.72
N LEU A 213 -7.42 26.72 23.76
CA LEU A 213 -7.98 28.07 23.92
C LEU A 213 -9.52 28.05 23.98
N GLY A 214 -10.16 27.17 23.22
CA GLY A 214 -11.62 26.98 23.24
C GLY A 214 -12.12 26.37 24.57
N GLU A 215 -11.37 25.44 25.15
CA GLU A 215 -11.69 24.86 26.47
C GLU A 215 -11.53 25.88 27.60
N ALA A 216 -10.46 26.68 27.59
CA ALA A 216 -10.23 27.73 28.57
C ALA A 216 -11.32 28.81 28.56
N SER A 217 -11.96 29.06 27.42
CA SER A 217 -13.05 30.04 27.29
C SER A 217 -14.42 29.51 27.76
N ARG A 218 -14.58 28.18 27.91
CA ARG A 218 -15.84 27.55 28.39
C ARG A 218 -16.00 27.54 29.91
N PHE A 219 -14.94 27.84 30.65
CA PHE A 219 -14.97 27.92 32.11
C PHE A 219 -14.66 29.36 32.56
N PRO A 220 -15.67 30.21 32.77
CA PRO A 220 -15.44 31.54 33.33
C PRO A 220 -15.05 31.43 34.82
N PRO A 221 -14.37 32.46 35.36
CA PRO A 221 -13.89 32.50 36.74
C PRO A 221 -15.02 32.56 37.79
#